data_AF-S3IVX2-F1
#
_entry.id   AF-S3IVX2-F1
#
_cell.length_a   1.000
_cell.length_b   1.000
_cell.length_c   1.000
_cell.angle_alpha   90.00
_cell.angle_beta   90.00
_cell.angle_gamma   90.00
#
_symmetry.space_group_name_H-M   'P 1'
#
loop_
_entity.id
_entity.type
_entity.pdbx_description
1 polymer ?
#
loop_
_entity_poly.entity_id
_entity_poly.type
_entity_poly.pdbx_seq_one_letter_code
_entity_poly.pdbx_strand_id
1 'polypeptide(L)'
;MTKYTDAAIKTVMRCQGSLTPDIKAEWREVIKELQAYDEVCPRCAFIGLCEEGMVKGIKPGRYGLRKNNKNKAYAIAAANMILSGQASDKKVIWRKITETEIQAHDQVNIVIALHNNGLLQDVPKTDL
;
A
#
# COMPACT_ATOMS: atom_id res chain seq x y z
N MET A 1 7.64 8.47 9.82
CA MET A 1 7.72 7.55 8.67
C MET A 1 8.66 6.40 9.04
N THR A 2 8.45 5.21 8.49
CA THR A 2 9.34 4.05 8.64
C THR A 2 10.05 3.77 7.31
N LYS A 3 11.09 2.93 7.31
CA LYS A 3 11.75 2.53 6.06
C LYS A 3 10.76 1.92 5.04
N TYR A 4 9.69 1.27 5.50
CA TYR A 4 8.67 0.70 4.62
C TYR A 4 7.72 1.75 4.05
N THR A 5 7.38 2.80 4.81
CA THR A 5 6.60 3.92 4.26
C THR A 5 7.40 4.71 3.24
N ASP A 6 8.70 4.91 3.51
CA ASP A 6 9.62 5.56 2.57
C ASP A 6 9.79 4.71 1.31
N ALA A 7 9.88 3.39 1.47
CA ALA A 7 9.95 2.45 0.36
C ALA A 7 8.71 2.54 -0.55
N ALA A 8 7.51 2.60 0.04
CA ALA A 8 6.27 2.74 -0.71
C ALA A 8 6.26 4.04 -1.54
N ILE A 9 6.55 5.18 -0.91
CA ILE A 9 6.57 6.49 -1.59
C ILE A 9 7.60 6.49 -2.72
N LYS A 10 8.84 6.07 -2.44
CA LYS A 10 9.92 6.07 -3.43
C LYS A 10 9.67 5.12 -4.59
N THR A 11 9.05 3.96 -4.33
CA THR A 11 8.63 3.03 -5.38
C THR A 11 7.58 3.68 -6.29
N VAL A 12 6.59 4.38 -5.73
CA VAL A 12 5.60 5.13 -6.54
C VAL A 12 6.29 6.16 -7.43
N MET A 13 7.19 6.97 -6.87
CA MET A 13 7.90 8.01 -7.63
C MET A 13 8.70 7.45 -8.80
N ARG A 14 9.33 6.28 -8.62
CA ARG A 14 10.15 5.63 -9.67
C ARG A 14 9.32 4.91 -10.73
N CYS A 15 8.14 4.43 -10.37
CA CYS A 15 7.25 3.73 -11.29
C CYS A 15 6.21 4.64 -11.96
N GLN A 16 6.07 5.89 -11.50
CA GLN A 16 5.07 6.83 -12.02
C GLN A 16 5.25 7.08 -13.52
N GLY A 17 4.15 6.96 -14.27
CA GLY A 17 4.14 7.17 -15.73
C GLY A 17 4.66 5.99 -16.55
N SER A 18 5.19 4.93 -15.92
CA SER A 18 5.49 3.69 -16.61
C SER A 18 4.20 2.98 -17.02
N LEU A 19 4.13 2.51 -18.27
CA LEU A 19 2.99 1.75 -18.77
C LEU A 19 2.90 0.34 -18.17
N THR A 20 4.06 -0.23 -17.81
CA THR A 20 4.21 -1.60 -17.32
C THR A 20 5.31 -1.68 -16.25
N PRO A 21 5.14 -1.04 -15.08
CA PRO A 21 6.15 -1.06 -14.03
C PRO A 21 6.24 -2.45 -13.39
N ASP A 22 7.46 -2.94 -13.16
CA ASP A 22 7.70 -4.06 -12.26
C ASP A 22 7.77 -3.54 -10.81
N ILE A 23 6.60 -3.31 -10.23
CA ILE A 23 6.45 -2.80 -8.85
C ILE A 23 7.19 -3.67 -7.83
N LYS A 24 7.28 -4.98 -8.06
CA LYS A 24 7.96 -5.92 -7.16
C LYS A 24 9.47 -5.82 -7.25
N ALA A 25 10.02 -5.66 -8.45
CA ALA A 25 11.45 -5.42 -8.62
C ALA A 25 11.84 -4.07 -8.03
N GLU A 26 11.07 -3.01 -8.34
CA GLU A 26 11.38 -1.67 -7.83
C GLU A 26 11.31 -1.60 -6.31
N TRP A 27 10.27 -2.20 -5.69
CA TRP A 27 10.19 -2.30 -4.22
C TRP A 27 11.45 -2.94 -3.63
N ARG A 28 11.95 -4.05 -4.22
CA ARG A 28 13.14 -4.75 -3.73
C ARG A 28 14.40 -3.89 -3.82
N GLU A 29 14.58 -3.16 -4.93
CA GLU A 29 15.72 -2.25 -5.08
C GLU A 29 15.65 -1.10 -4.07
N VAL A 30 14.47 -0.49 -3.90
CA VAL A 30 14.27 0.58 -2.92
C VAL A 30 14.52 0.09 -1.49
N ILE A 31 14.02 -1.09 -1.12
CA ILE A 31 14.24 -1.69 0.20
C ILE A 31 15.73 -1.92 0.46
N LYS A 32 16.46 -2.41 -0.54
CA LYS A 32 17.92 -2.61 -0.47
C LYS A 32 18.65 -1.29 -0.27
N GLU A 33 18.30 -0.24 -1.01
CA GLU A 33 18.88 1.09 -0.85
C GLU A 33 18.63 1.69 0.54
N LEU A 34 17.44 1.45 1.11
CA LEU A 34 17.10 1.87 2.46
C LEU A 34 17.73 0.99 3.55
N GLN A 35 18.48 -0.05 3.17
CA GLN A 35 19.09 -1.02 4.08
C GLN A 35 18.03 -1.59 5.05
N ALA A 36 16.89 -2.01 4.52
CA ALA A 36 15.82 -2.65 5.26
C ALA A 36 15.70 -4.13 4.89
N TYR A 37 15.12 -4.92 5.79
CA TYR A 37 14.73 -6.30 5.48
C TYR A 37 13.48 -6.28 4.60
N ASP A 38 13.39 -7.11 3.57
CA ASP A 38 12.21 -7.16 2.68
C ASP A 38 11.05 -7.94 3.30
N GLU A 39 10.44 -7.32 4.31
CA GLU A 39 9.34 -7.89 5.09
C GLU A 39 8.07 -8.06 4.25
N VAL A 40 7.48 -9.25 4.35
CA VAL A 40 6.33 -9.66 3.53
C VAL A 40 5.10 -8.80 3.77
N CYS A 41 4.80 -8.44 5.02
CA CYS A 41 3.60 -7.70 5.40
C CYS A 41 3.48 -6.32 4.75
N PRO A 42 4.46 -5.40 4.92
CA PRO A 42 4.41 -4.10 4.28
C PRO A 42 4.47 -4.20 2.74
N ARG A 43 5.30 -5.11 2.20
CA ARG A 43 5.39 -5.33 0.75
C ARG A 43 4.06 -5.74 0.15
N CYS A 44 3.38 -6.74 0.74
CA CYS A 44 2.10 -7.21 0.24
C CYS A 44 0.98 -6.18 0.42
N ALA A 45 1.01 -5.36 1.48
CA ALA A 45 0.08 -4.25 1.65
C ALA A 45 0.23 -3.22 0.52
N PHE A 46 1.45 -2.75 0.25
CA PHE A 46 1.73 -1.79 -0.81
C PHE A 46 1.36 -2.32 -2.20
N ILE A 47 1.86 -3.51 -2.58
CA ILE A 47 1.56 -4.09 -3.88
C ILE A 47 0.04 -4.32 -4.04
N GLY A 48 -0.65 -4.70 -2.96
CA GLY A 48 -2.10 -4.87 -2.95
C GLY A 48 -2.86 -3.61 -3.33
N LEU A 49 -2.45 -2.46 -2.80
CA LEU A 49 -3.01 -1.16 -3.17
C LEU A 49 -2.74 -0.82 -4.65
N CYS A 50 -1.53 -1.11 -5.14
CA CYS A 50 -1.19 -0.92 -6.54
C CYS A 50 -2.07 -1.79 -7.47
N GLU A 51 -2.30 -3.06 -7.12
CA GLU A 51 -3.13 -3.97 -7.93
C GLU A 51 -4.58 -3.47 -8.03
N GLU A 52 -5.14 -2.92 -6.95
CA GLU A 52 -6.50 -2.36 -6.92
C GLU A 52 -6.61 -0.94 -7.49
N GLY A 53 -5.49 -0.33 -7.91
CA GLY A 53 -5.50 1.03 -8.47
C GLY A 53 -5.74 2.12 -7.43
N MET A 54 -5.48 1.85 -6.15
CA MET A 54 -5.62 2.84 -5.07
C MET A 54 -4.39 3.75 -4.90
N VAL A 55 -3.37 3.58 -5.75
CA VAL A 55 -2.13 4.37 -5.74
C VAL A 55 -2.06 5.25 -6.98
N LYS A 56 -2.05 6.56 -6.79
CA LYS A 56 -1.97 7.55 -7.89
C LYS A 56 -0.70 7.34 -8.71
N GLY A 57 -0.85 7.44 -10.04
CA GLY A 57 0.27 7.30 -10.96
C GLY A 57 0.73 5.86 -11.21
N ILE A 58 0.13 4.87 -10.55
CA ILE A 58 0.35 3.44 -10.79
C ILE A 58 -0.91 2.84 -11.39
N LYS A 59 -0.80 2.24 -12.58
CA LYS A 59 -1.93 1.59 -13.24
C LYS A 59 -2.39 0.37 -12.43
N PRO A 60 -3.70 0.12 -12.26
CA PRO A 60 -4.18 -1.14 -11.69
C PRO A 60 -3.78 -2.32 -12.58
N GLY A 61 -3.56 -3.50 -11.98
CA GLY A 61 -3.09 -4.67 -12.71
C GLY A 61 -2.73 -5.85 -11.81
N ARG A 62 -2.26 -6.94 -12.40
CA ARG A 62 -1.73 -8.07 -11.65
C ARG A 62 -0.24 -7.87 -11.41
N TYR A 63 0.13 -7.65 -10.15
CA TYR A 63 1.52 -7.59 -9.69
C TYR A 63 1.91 -8.86 -8.95
N GLY A 64 1.08 -9.91 -9.02
CA GLY A 64 1.39 -11.27 -8.60
C GLY A 64 1.17 -11.52 -7.11
N LEU A 65 0.23 -10.81 -6.48
CA LEU A 65 -0.30 -11.26 -5.20
C LEU A 65 -1.40 -12.32 -5.40
N ARG A 66 -1.57 -13.17 -4.40
CA ARG A 66 -2.72 -14.09 -4.34
C ARG A 66 -3.99 -13.29 -4.05
N LYS A 67 -5.11 -13.71 -4.64
CA LYS A 67 -6.43 -13.07 -4.46
C LYS A 67 -6.84 -12.91 -2.99
N ASN A 68 -6.47 -13.87 -2.13
CA ASN A 68 -6.83 -13.91 -0.70
C ASN A 68 -5.70 -13.45 0.23
N ASN A 69 -4.76 -12.62 -0.25
CA ASN A 69 -3.69 -12.09 0.61
C ASN A 69 -4.27 -11.17 1.70
N LYS A 70 -4.11 -11.55 2.97
CA LYS A 70 -4.64 -10.78 4.11
C LYS A 70 -4.08 -9.36 4.22
N ASN A 71 -2.78 -9.16 3.92
CA ASN A 71 -2.16 -7.84 3.99
C ASN A 71 -2.70 -6.89 2.91
N LYS A 72 -3.02 -7.42 1.72
CA LYS A 72 -3.76 -6.67 0.68
C LYS A 72 -5.14 -6.26 1.20
N ALA A 73 -5.89 -7.18 1.79
CA ALA A 73 -7.22 -6.89 2.33
C ALA A 73 -7.18 -5.82 3.45
N TYR A 74 -6.22 -5.90 4.36
CA TYR A 74 -6.03 -4.90 5.41
C TYR A 74 -5.68 -3.53 4.83
N ALA A 75 -4.80 -3.46 3.83
CA ALA A 75 -4.44 -2.19 3.20
C ALA A 75 -5.64 -1.53 2.50
N ILE A 76 -6.43 -2.31 1.75
CA ILE A 76 -7.64 -1.82 1.07
C ILE A 76 -8.66 -1.31 2.09
N ALA A 77 -8.92 -2.07 3.16
CA ALA A 77 -9.84 -1.66 4.21
C ALA A 77 -9.38 -0.36 4.89
N ALA A 78 -8.09 -0.24 5.22
CA ALA A 78 -7.52 0.98 5.75
C ALA A 78 -7.65 2.17 4.78
N ALA A 79 -7.40 1.96 3.48
CA ALA A 79 -7.53 3.01 2.47
C ALA A 79 -8.96 3.55 2.39
N ASN A 80 -9.95 2.66 2.35
CA ASN A 80 -11.36 3.03 2.33
C ASN A 80 -11.76 3.83 3.58
N MET A 81 -11.30 3.43 4.76
CA MET A 81 -11.59 4.15 6.00
C MET A 81 -10.97 5.56 6.04
N ILE A 82 -9.78 5.72 5.47
CA ILE A 82 -9.10 7.01 5.41
C ILE A 82 -9.78 7.91 4.38
N LEU A 83 -10.03 7.41 3.16
CA LEU A 83 -10.62 8.19 2.06
C LEU A 83 -12.08 8.60 2.34
N SER A 84 -12.83 7.77 3.06
CA SER A 84 -14.19 8.12 3.53
C SER A 84 -14.22 9.05 4.76
N GLY A 85 -13.07 9.37 5.34
CA GLY A 85 -12.97 10.18 6.57
C GLY A 85 -13.41 9.45 7.85
N GLN A 86 -13.66 8.13 7.80
CA GLN A 86 -14.14 7.35 8.94
C GLN A 86 -13.08 7.20 10.05
N ALA A 87 -11.80 7.12 9.68
CA ALA A 87 -10.69 7.11 10.63
C ALA A 87 -9.36 7.45 9.95
N SER A 88 -8.48 8.15 10.66
CA SER A 88 -7.10 8.43 10.24
C SER A 88 -6.04 7.93 11.24
N ASP A 89 -6.45 7.56 12.46
CA ASP A 89 -5.55 7.01 13.46
C ASP A 89 -5.24 5.53 13.21
N LYS A 90 -3.95 5.19 13.17
CA LYS A 90 -3.45 3.83 12.93
C LYS A 90 -4.07 2.80 13.89
N LYS A 91 -4.11 3.09 15.19
CA LYS A 91 -4.55 2.10 16.20
C LYS A 91 -6.05 1.85 16.07
N VAL A 92 -6.83 2.91 15.82
CA VAL A 92 -8.27 2.82 15.56
C VAL A 92 -8.54 2.03 14.28
N ILE A 93 -7.81 2.31 13.20
CA ILE A 93 -7.95 1.57 11.93
C ILE A 93 -7.61 0.10 12.14
N TRP A 94 -6.44 -0.21 12.72
CA TRP A 94 -5.99 -1.60 12.90
C TRP A 94 -7.01 -2.43 13.67
N ARG A 95 -7.50 -1.92 14.80
CA ARG A 95 -8.52 -2.59 15.63
C ARG A 95 -9.85 -2.82 14.90
N LYS A 96 -10.19 -1.99 13.91
CA LYS A 96 -11.43 -2.14 13.11
C LYS A 96 -11.27 -3.14 11.98
N ILE A 97 -10.06 -3.37 11.47
CA ILE A 97 -9.80 -4.23 10.30
C ILE A 97 -9.20 -5.60 10.66
N THR A 98 -8.74 -5.79 11.90
CA THR A 98 -8.19 -7.05 12.40
C THR A 98 -8.87 -7.52 13.67
N GLU A 99 -8.72 -8.81 13.97
CA GLU A 99 -8.94 -9.37 15.30
C GLU A 99 -7.86 -8.87 16.27
N THR A 100 -8.15 -8.84 17.57
CA THR A 100 -7.37 -8.13 18.60
C THR A 100 -5.97 -8.70 18.87
N GLU A 101 -5.65 -9.90 18.37
CA GLU A 101 -4.39 -10.59 18.67
C GLU A 101 -3.32 -10.45 17.57
N ILE A 102 -3.63 -9.81 16.43
CA ILE A 102 -2.70 -9.72 15.31
C ILE A 102 -1.82 -8.47 15.45
N GLN A 103 -0.49 -8.66 15.48
CA GLN A 103 0.48 -7.56 15.48
C GLN A 103 0.51 -6.83 14.13
N ALA A 104 0.59 -5.50 14.17
CA ALA A 104 0.75 -4.66 12.98
C ALA A 104 2.23 -4.53 12.57
N HIS A 105 2.49 -4.65 11.27
CA HIS A 105 3.82 -4.64 10.63
C HIS A 105 3.88 -3.60 9.49
N ASP A 106 3.34 -2.40 9.73
CA ASP A 106 3.28 -1.25 8.81
C ASP A 106 2.25 -1.27 7.67
N GLN A 107 1.35 -2.25 7.59
CA GLN A 107 0.29 -2.28 6.57
C GLN A 107 -0.51 -0.97 6.54
N VAL A 108 -0.98 -0.50 7.71
CA VAL A 108 -1.74 0.77 7.85
C VAL A 108 -0.85 2.00 7.73
N ASN A 109 0.40 1.93 8.21
CA ASN A 109 1.34 3.05 8.12
C ASN A 109 1.65 3.40 6.66
N ILE A 110 1.75 2.40 5.78
CA ILE A 110 1.91 2.62 4.33
C ILE A 110 0.71 3.40 3.77
N VAL A 111 -0.52 3.02 4.14
CA VAL A 111 -1.73 3.71 3.67
C VAL A 111 -1.75 5.17 4.11
N ILE A 112 -1.47 5.42 5.40
CA ILE A 112 -1.41 6.78 5.96
C ILE A 112 -0.33 7.59 5.26
N ALA A 113 0.85 7.01 5.01
CA ALA A 113 1.93 7.71 4.34
C ALA A 113 1.58 8.08 2.89
N LEU A 114 0.97 7.16 2.13
CA LEU A 114 0.49 7.44 0.78
C LEU A 114 -0.58 8.54 0.79
N HIS A 115 -1.53 8.50 1.73
CA HIS A 115 -2.57 9.52 1.86
C HIS A 115 -1.98 10.91 2.18
N ASN A 116 -1.09 10.98 3.17
CA ASN A 116 -0.46 12.24 3.59
C ASN A 116 0.42 12.87 2.49
N ASN A 117 0.93 12.06 1.56
CA ASN A 117 1.69 12.54 0.39
C ASN A 117 0.82 12.75 -0.85
N GLY A 118 -0.52 12.66 -0.72
CA GLY A 118 -1.45 12.83 -1.83
C GLY A 118 -1.41 11.71 -2.88
N LEU A 119 -0.76 10.58 -2.58
CA LEU A 119 -0.56 9.43 -3.48
C LEU A 119 -1.63 8.34 -3.35
N LEU A 120 -2.49 8.42 -2.35
CA LEU A 120 -3.65 7.53 -2.24
C LEU A 120 -4.83 8.10 -3.04
N GLN A 121 -5.60 7.23 -3.70
CA GLN A 121 -6.84 7.58 -4.40
C GLN A 121 -7.91 6.51 -4.18
N ASP A 122 -9.17 6.90 -4.39
CA ASP A 122 -10.25 5.94 -4.61
C ASP A 122 -10.00 5.12 -5.88
N VAL A 123 -10.56 3.92 -5.94
CA VAL A 123 -10.51 3.07 -7.13
C VAL A 123 -11.10 3.87 -8.29
N PRO A 124 -10.36 4.07 -9.41
CA PRO A 124 -10.89 4.76 -10.57
C PRO A 124 -12.17 4.09 -11.01
N LYS A 125 -13.26 4.85 -11.10
CA LYS A 125 -14.45 4.38 -11.81
C LYS A 125 -14.04 4.21 -13.25
N THR A 126 -13.93 2.97 -13.71
CA THR A 126 -13.84 2.70 -15.14
C THR A 126 -15.17 3.19 -15.71
N ASP A 127 -15.14 4.26 -16.50
CA ASP A 127 -16.26 4.59 -17.37
C ASP A 127 -16.46 3.37 -18.27
N LEU A 128 -17.54 2.62 -18.01
CA LEU A 128 -18.02 1.51 -18.82
C LEU A 128 -18.67 2.04 -20.09
#